data_AF-A0A2P8HEE3-F1
#
_entry.id   AF-A0A2P8HEE3-F1
#
_cell.length_a   1.000
_cell.length_b   1.000
_cell.length_c   1.000
_cell.angle_alpha   90.00
_cell.angle_beta   90.00
_cell.angle_gamma   90.00
#
_symmetry.space_group_name_H-M   'P 1'
#
loop_
_entity.id
_entity.type
_entity.pdbx_description
1 polymer ?
#
loop_
_entity_poly.entity_id
_entity_poly.type
_entity_poly.pdbx_seq_one_letter_code
_entity_poly.pdbx_strand_id
1 'polypeptide(L)'
;MKLDGVLAIREHWAAPDEPVLLCAGAAGASTRFDVPGLDWSGSPAAGFAGKALRGVAGFAGNVVSAVADDDLGARELPGVVVFGGSPEALAPGAALASRQAAVAWLVLTPHRLAWVAAVPEPVEPEPEKSLFDRVGDLARGARDAFAGKSPYPPHEPVPTVAITTVAELPRPRITGAALAERKLPRGSVPGSATVLRVSLVDGSGVDVLAKGRPEAAQRLLALVNA
;
A
#
# COMPACT_ATOMS: atom_id res chain seq x y z
N MET A 1 12.56 17.66 4.60
CA MET A 1 11.43 16.73 4.38
C MET A 1 11.45 16.34 2.92
N LYS A 2 11.31 15.05 2.60
CA LYS A 2 11.23 14.57 1.21
C LYS A 2 9.78 14.32 0.82
N LEU A 3 9.40 14.61 -0.42
CA LEU A 3 8.09 14.26 -0.95
C LEU A 3 8.01 12.77 -1.32
N ASP A 4 6.84 12.18 -1.13
CA ASP A 4 6.55 10.78 -1.42
C ASP A 4 5.34 10.62 -2.38
N GLY A 5 4.88 9.39 -2.56
CA GLY A 5 3.73 9.09 -3.41
C GLY A 5 3.99 9.38 -4.89
N VAL A 6 3.02 9.95 -5.59
CA VAL A 6 3.03 10.09 -7.06
C VAL A 6 4.26 10.83 -7.58
N LEU A 7 4.72 11.87 -6.89
CA LEU A 7 5.88 12.65 -7.32
C LEU A 7 7.17 11.84 -7.22
N ALA A 8 7.38 11.12 -6.11
CA ALA A 8 8.52 10.23 -5.97
C ALA A 8 8.48 9.06 -6.95
N ILE A 9 7.29 8.50 -7.21
CA ILE A 9 7.11 7.42 -8.19
C ILE A 9 7.43 7.90 -9.60
N ARG A 10 7.00 9.12 -9.97
CA ARG A 10 7.31 9.70 -11.28
C ARG A 10 8.78 10.02 -11.46
N GLU A 11 9.47 10.43 -10.40
CA GLU A 11 10.90 10.75 -10.44
C GLU A 11 11.78 9.50 -10.50
N HIS A 12 11.47 8.46 -9.72
CA HIS A 12 12.40 7.35 -9.47
C HIS A 12 12.02 6.01 -10.10
N TRP A 13 10.75 5.81 -10.49
CA TRP A 13 10.25 4.49 -10.86
C TRP A 13 9.60 4.43 -12.25
N ALA A 14 8.72 5.37 -12.56
CA ALA A 14 8.05 5.42 -13.85
C ALA A 14 9.03 5.89 -14.94
N ALA A 15 8.91 5.33 -16.15
CA ALA A 15 9.62 5.91 -17.28
C ALA A 15 9.15 7.37 -17.54
N PRO A 16 9.99 8.24 -18.13
CA PRO A 16 9.63 9.64 -18.36
C PRO A 16 8.29 9.83 -19.09
N ASP A 17 8.02 8.97 -20.07
CA ASP A 17 6.82 8.92 -20.90
C ASP A 17 5.73 7.99 -20.39
N GLU A 18 5.92 7.32 -19.24
CA GLU A 18 4.97 6.39 -18.64
C GLU A 18 4.08 7.11 -17.61
N PRO A 19 2.83 7.47 -17.95
CA PRO A 19 1.94 8.12 -17.00
C PRO A 19 1.51 7.17 -15.89
N VAL A 20 1.40 7.71 -14.68
CA VAL A 20 0.79 7.01 -13.54
C VAL A 20 -0.71 7.24 -13.58
N LEU A 21 -1.47 6.20 -13.91
CA LEU A 21 -2.94 6.23 -14.03
C LEU A 21 -3.61 6.09 -12.66
N LEU A 22 -2.98 5.35 -11.75
CA LEU A 22 -3.45 5.09 -10.40
C LEU A 22 -2.26 5.02 -9.44
N CYS A 23 -2.41 5.63 -8.27
CA CYS A 23 -1.50 5.45 -7.15
C CYS A 23 -2.33 5.39 -5.86
N ALA A 24 -2.33 4.24 -5.19
CA ALA A 24 -3.02 4.03 -3.93
C ALA A 24 -2.04 3.59 -2.85
N GLY A 25 -2.18 4.11 -1.63
CA GLY A 25 -1.40 3.61 -0.49
C GLY A 25 -1.68 2.13 -0.27
N ALA A 26 -0.62 1.34 -0.15
CA ALA A 26 -0.66 -0.12 -0.02
C ALA A 26 0.15 -0.65 1.18
N ALA A 27 0.62 0.24 2.07
CA ALA A 27 1.36 -0.13 3.26
C ALA A 27 0.46 -0.65 4.39
N GLY A 28 0.94 -1.66 5.12
CA GLY A 28 0.39 -2.10 6.41
C GLY A 28 -1.14 -2.21 6.43
N ALA A 29 -1.78 -1.43 7.31
CA ALA A 29 -3.22 -1.47 7.56
C ALA A 29 -4.10 -1.00 6.38
N SER A 30 -3.52 -0.34 5.38
CA SER A 30 -4.24 0.15 4.18
C SER A 30 -4.54 -0.94 3.15
N THR A 31 -3.84 -2.07 3.24
CA THR A 31 -4.07 -3.26 2.39
C THR A 31 -4.77 -4.35 3.18
N ARG A 32 -5.83 -4.93 2.61
CA ARG A 32 -6.58 -6.04 3.20
C ARG A 32 -6.74 -7.19 2.22
N PHE A 33 -7.02 -8.38 2.73
CA PHE A 33 -7.04 -9.60 1.93
C PHE A 33 -8.39 -10.31 2.03
N ASP A 34 -8.98 -10.58 0.87
CA ASP A 34 -10.17 -11.40 0.65
C ASP A 34 -9.73 -12.65 -0.14
N VAL A 35 -8.95 -13.49 0.54
CA VAL A 35 -8.25 -14.64 -0.06
C VAL A 35 -8.42 -15.85 0.86
N PRO A 36 -8.91 -16.99 0.35
CA PRO A 36 -8.99 -18.22 1.15
C PRO A 36 -7.64 -18.60 1.77
N GLY A 37 -7.65 -18.96 3.06
CA GLY A 37 -6.45 -19.33 3.81
C GLY A 37 -5.71 -18.16 4.47
N LEU A 38 -6.06 -16.91 4.13
CA LEU A 38 -5.59 -15.71 4.82
C LEU A 38 -6.71 -15.08 5.65
N ASP A 39 -6.33 -14.43 6.74
CA ASP A 39 -7.19 -13.50 7.46
C ASP A 39 -7.26 -12.13 6.74
N TRP A 40 -8.07 -11.22 7.26
CA TRP A 40 -8.26 -9.88 6.68
C TRP A 40 -6.97 -9.04 6.62
N SER A 41 -5.95 -9.40 7.39
CA SER A 41 -4.63 -8.75 7.43
C SER A 41 -3.59 -9.41 6.51
N GLY A 42 -3.95 -10.52 5.86
CA GLY A 42 -3.02 -11.30 5.04
C GLY A 42 -2.14 -12.25 5.85
N SER A 43 -2.47 -12.53 7.10
CA SER A 43 -1.80 -13.56 7.90
C SER A 43 -2.53 -14.90 7.73
N PRO A 44 -1.85 -16.06 7.85
CA PRO A 44 -2.52 -17.36 7.74
C PRO A 44 -3.68 -17.47 8.73
N ALA A 45 -4.88 -17.84 8.25
CA ALA A 45 -6.05 -17.96 9.10
C ALA A 45 -5.86 -19.06 10.17
N ALA A 46 -6.27 -18.78 11.41
CA ALA A 46 -6.24 -19.75 12.51
C ALA A 46 -7.01 -21.03 12.11
N GLY A 47 -6.29 -22.17 12.08
CA GLY A 47 -6.84 -23.47 11.67
C GLY A 47 -6.39 -23.99 10.30
N PHE A 48 -5.81 -23.15 9.43
CA PHE A 48 -5.22 -23.62 8.16
C PHE A 48 -3.82 -24.22 8.35
N ALA A 49 -3.07 -23.76 9.35
CA ALA A 49 -1.77 -24.33 9.72
C ALA A 49 -1.85 -25.82 10.11
N GLY A 50 -3.01 -26.29 10.58
CA GLY A 50 -3.21 -27.69 10.97
C GLY A 50 -3.40 -28.69 9.81
N LYS A 51 -3.68 -28.23 8.59
CA LYS A 51 -3.85 -29.11 7.42
C LYS A 51 -2.60 -29.21 6.53
N ALA A 52 -1.66 -28.27 6.64
CA ALA A 52 -0.39 -28.32 5.91
C ALA A 52 0.70 -29.14 6.63
N LEU A 53 0.52 -29.44 7.92
CA LEU A 53 1.49 -30.20 8.75
C LEU A 53 1.45 -31.73 8.58
N ARG A 54 1.04 -32.24 7.41
CA ARG A 54 1.20 -33.68 7.07
C ARG A 54 2.20 -33.96 5.96
N GLY A 55 2.93 -32.96 5.48
CA GLY A 55 4.01 -33.20 4.55
C GLY A 55 4.82 -31.94 4.28
N VAL A 56 5.77 -31.64 5.16
CA VAL A 56 7.14 -31.18 4.86
C VAL A 56 7.84 -31.07 6.22
N ALA A 57 8.79 -31.95 6.46
CA ALA A 57 9.71 -31.82 7.58
C ALA A 57 10.65 -30.64 7.31
N GLY A 58 10.76 -29.73 8.28
CA GLY A 58 11.85 -28.75 8.35
C GLY A 58 11.45 -27.32 8.02
N PHE A 59 10.83 -26.61 8.97
CA PHE A 59 11.12 -25.20 9.19
C PHE A 59 10.87 -24.86 10.67
N ALA A 60 11.94 -24.65 11.42
CA ALA A 60 11.89 -24.11 12.77
C ALA A 60 11.68 -22.59 12.66
N GLY A 61 10.45 -22.15 12.93
CA GLY A 61 10.11 -20.73 12.96
C GLY A 61 8.97 -20.51 13.94
N ASN A 62 9.25 -19.76 15.01
CA ASN A 62 8.36 -19.47 16.13
C ASN A 62 6.92 -19.17 15.69
N VAL A 63 5.98 -20.03 16.10
CA VAL A 63 4.54 -19.76 16.05
C VAL A 63 4.24 -18.79 17.20
N VAL A 64 4.29 -17.49 16.93
CA VAL A 64 3.72 -16.49 17.84
C VAL A 64 2.20 -16.54 17.62
N SER A 65 1.51 -17.23 18.53
CA SER A 65 0.05 -17.25 18.59
C SER A 65 -0.44 -15.89 19.09
N ALA A 66 -0.57 -14.92 18.18
CA ALA A 66 -1.27 -13.67 18.47
C ALA A 66 -2.78 -13.93 18.38
N VAL A 67 -3.39 -14.19 19.54
CA VAL A 67 -4.83 -14.09 19.71
C VAL A 67 -5.14 -12.60 19.73
N ALA A 68 -5.75 -12.08 18.66
CA ALA A 68 -6.33 -10.74 18.67
C ALA A 68 -7.84 -10.90 18.47
N ASP A 69 -8.51 -11.12 19.60
CA ASP A 69 -9.93 -10.80 19.75
C ASP A 69 -10.03 -9.36 20.31
N ASP A 70 -11.13 -8.70 19.99
CA ASP A 70 -11.53 -7.33 20.34
C ASP A 70 -10.79 -6.14 19.70
N ASP A 71 -11.49 -5.40 18.81
CA ASP A 71 -12.21 -4.18 19.21
C ASP A 71 -12.83 -3.54 17.94
N LEU A 72 -14.16 -3.60 17.80
CA LEU A 72 -14.90 -3.09 16.63
C LEU A 72 -15.21 -1.59 16.79
N GLY A 73 -14.19 -0.80 17.11
CA GLY A 73 -14.17 0.63 16.81
C GLY A 73 -14.18 0.83 15.29
N ALA A 74 -14.83 1.89 14.80
CA ALA A 74 -15.01 2.19 13.38
C ALA A 74 -13.71 1.96 12.58
N ARG A 75 -13.60 0.79 11.94
CA ARG A 75 -12.40 0.43 11.17
C ARG A 75 -12.28 1.38 10.01
N GLU A 76 -11.19 2.15 9.98
CA GLU A 76 -10.84 2.99 8.83
C GLU A 76 -10.88 2.11 7.57
N LEU A 77 -11.59 2.60 6.54
CA LEU A 77 -11.76 1.86 5.30
C LEU A 77 -10.38 1.64 4.66
N PRO A 78 -10.05 0.40 4.24
CA PRO A 78 -8.77 0.15 3.61
C PRO A 78 -8.65 0.93 2.29
N GLY A 79 -7.43 1.29 1.91
CA GLY A 79 -7.17 1.89 0.60
C GLY A 79 -7.28 0.85 -0.52
N VAL A 80 -6.84 -0.38 -0.25
CA VAL A 80 -6.78 -1.47 -1.22
C VAL A 80 -7.26 -2.78 -0.57
N VAL A 81 -8.06 -3.55 -1.30
CA VAL A 81 -8.42 -4.93 -0.95
C VAL A 81 -7.98 -5.87 -2.05
N VAL A 82 -7.12 -6.83 -1.72
CA VAL A 82 -6.59 -7.84 -2.62
C VAL A 82 -7.49 -9.07 -2.56
N PHE A 83 -7.90 -9.60 -3.72
CA PHE A 83 -8.75 -10.78 -3.81
C PHE A 83 -8.14 -11.85 -4.72
N GLY A 84 -8.49 -13.11 -4.49
CA GLY A 84 -8.02 -14.24 -5.29
C GLY A 84 -8.43 -15.59 -4.73
N GLY A 85 -8.23 -16.65 -5.52
CA GLY A 85 -8.59 -18.02 -5.13
C GLY A 85 -7.59 -18.67 -4.17
N SER A 86 -6.34 -18.22 -4.14
CA SER A 86 -5.31 -18.69 -3.20
C SER A 86 -4.27 -17.60 -2.88
N PRO A 87 -3.45 -17.78 -1.83
CA PRO A 87 -2.32 -16.88 -1.51
C PRO A 87 -1.25 -16.80 -2.61
N GLU A 88 -1.13 -17.83 -3.44
CA GLU A 88 -0.16 -17.92 -4.54
C GLU A 88 -0.66 -17.29 -5.85
N ALA A 89 -1.93 -16.85 -5.89
CA ALA A 89 -2.46 -16.13 -7.04
C ALA A 89 -1.70 -14.81 -7.24
N LEU A 90 -1.71 -14.28 -8.47
CA LEU A 90 -0.84 -13.19 -8.90
C LEU A 90 -0.95 -11.95 -8.00
N ALA A 91 -2.17 -11.47 -7.71
CA ALA A 91 -2.37 -10.29 -6.86
C ALA A 91 -2.03 -10.56 -5.37
N PRO A 92 -2.55 -11.62 -4.73
CA PRO A 92 -2.16 -11.99 -3.36
C PRO A 92 -0.65 -12.15 -3.17
N GLY A 93 0.02 -12.88 -4.06
CA GLY A 93 1.47 -13.11 -3.97
C GLY A 93 2.28 -11.81 -4.08
N ALA A 94 1.93 -10.94 -5.04
CA ALA A 94 2.56 -9.64 -5.21
C ALA A 94 2.34 -8.71 -4.00
N ALA A 95 1.11 -8.68 -3.47
CA ALA A 95 0.78 -7.85 -2.32
C ALA A 95 1.46 -8.33 -1.03
N LEU A 96 1.56 -9.65 -0.81
CA LEU A 96 2.23 -10.22 0.36
C LEU A 96 3.74 -9.88 0.39
N ALA A 97 4.39 -9.82 -0.77
CA ALA A 97 5.79 -9.38 -0.88
C ALA A 97 5.97 -7.91 -0.40
N SER A 98 4.95 -7.06 -0.56
CA SER A 98 4.97 -5.65 -0.15
C SER A 98 4.72 -5.40 1.33
N ARG A 99 4.31 -6.42 2.10
CA ARG A 99 3.88 -6.26 3.50
C ARG A 99 4.99 -5.77 4.45
N GLN A 100 6.24 -6.04 4.12
CA GLN A 100 7.39 -5.67 4.94
C GLN A 100 7.81 -4.20 4.76
N ALA A 101 7.29 -3.51 3.75
CA ALA A 101 7.61 -2.11 3.50
C ALA A 101 6.84 -1.20 4.47
N ALA A 102 7.56 -0.28 5.12
CA ALA A 102 6.94 0.75 5.97
C ALA A 102 6.05 1.71 5.16
N VAL A 103 6.46 2.01 3.93
CA VAL A 103 5.70 2.84 2.99
C VAL A 103 5.69 2.16 1.63
N ALA A 104 4.49 1.89 1.11
CA ALA A 104 4.27 1.20 -0.14
C ALA A 104 3.04 1.74 -0.86
N TRP A 105 3.05 1.62 -2.19
CA TRP A 105 1.97 2.05 -3.07
C TRP A 105 1.67 0.97 -4.11
N LEU A 106 0.39 0.84 -4.44
CA LEU A 106 -0.10 0.17 -5.63
C LEU A 106 -0.15 1.19 -6.76
N VAL A 107 0.54 0.90 -7.87
CA VAL A 107 0.68 1.80 -9.01
C VAL A 107 0.20 1.10 -10.28
N LEU A 108 -0.68 1.75 -11.04
CA LEU A 108 -1.07 1.30 -12.37
C LEU A 108 -0.58 2.30 -13.41
N THR A 109 0.04 1.78 -14.46
CA THR A 109 0.45 2.50 -15.67
C THR A 109 -0.17 1.83 -16.89
N PRO A 110 -0.06 2.41 -18.10
CA PRO A 110 -0.49 1.75 -19.32
C PRO A 110 0.21 0.39 -19.58
N HIS A 111 1.39 0.19 -18.99
CA HIS A 111 2.25 -0.97 -19.27
C HIS A 111 2.26 -2.03 -18.17
N ARG A 112 1.88 -1.68 -16.93
CA ARG A 112 2.05 -2.57 -15.78
C ARG A 112 1.26 -2.13 -14.55
N LEU A 113 1.00 -3.11 -13.69
CA LEU A 113 0.57 -2.93 -12.31
C LEU A 113 1.74 -3.28 -11.40
N ALA A 114 2.05 -2.46 -10.40
CA ALA A 114 3.16 -2.70 -9.52
C ALA A 114 2.85 -2.36 -8.06
N TRP A 115 3.50 -3.08 -7.15
CA TRP A 115 3.69 -2.66 -5.78
C TRP A 115 5.10 -2.10 -5.67
N VAL A 116 5.18 -0.84 -5.25
CA VAL A 116 6.44 -0.11 -5.08
C VAL A 116 6.56 0.35 -3.64
N ALA A 117 7.78 0.49 -3.15
CA ALA A 117 8.06 0.89 -1.77
C ALA A 117 9.09 2.01 -1.72
N ALA A 118 9.03 2.82 -0.68
CA ALA A 118 10.11 3.76 -0.38
C ALA A 118 11.35 2.97 0.05
N VAL A 119 12.52 3.34 -0.49
CA VAL A 119 13.80 2.79 -0.03
C VAL A 119 14.07 3.36 1.38
N PRO A 120 14.29 2.51 2.40
CA PRO A 120 14.64 2.99 3.73
C PRO A 120 15.94 3.78 3.66
N GLU A 121 15.97 4.98 4.23
CA GLU A 121 17.22 5.70 4.39
C GLU A 121 18.07 4.98 5.43
N PRO A 122 19.37 4.72 5.17
CA PRO A 122 20.26 4.19 6.19
C PRO A 122 20.30 5.19 7.34
N VAL A 123 19.97 4.73 8.55
CA VAL A 123 20.16 5.53 9.75
C VAL A 123 21.67 5.65 9.95
N GLU A 124 22.25 6.79 9.57
CA GLU A 124 23.62 7.10 9.95
C GLU A 124 23.69 7.06 11.49
N PRO A 125 24.69 6.38 12.08
CA PRO A 125 24.85 6.41 13.53
C PRO A 125 25.08 7.86 13.96
N GLU A 126 24.13 8.44 14.71
CA GLU A 126 24.25 9.81 15.21
C GLU A 126 25.59 9.94 15.97
N PRO A 127 26.49 10.87 15.58
CA PRO A 127 27.56 11.26 16.49
C PRO A 127 26.90 11.90 17.71
N GLU A 128 27.28 11.47 18.92
CA GLU A 128 26.79 11.98 20.20
C GLU A 128 26.91 13.52 20.25
N LYS A 129 25.83 14.22 19.87
CA LYS A 129 25.74 15.68 19.97
C LYS A 129 24.92 16.04 21.20
N SER A 130 25.56 16.85 22.03
CA SER A 130 25.11 17.30 23.36
C SER A 130 23.69 17.87 23.33
N LEU A 131 22.89 17.50 24.32
CA LEU A 131 21.47 17.82 24.48
C LEU A 131 21.13 19.33 24.46
N PHE A 132 22.14 20.20 24.60
CA PHE A 132 21.96 21.65 24.57
C PHE A 132 21.74 22.25 23.18
N ASP A 133 22.19 21.57 22.10
CA ASP A 133 21.99 22.08 20.73
C ASP A 133 20.57 21.80 20.19
N ARG A 134 19.90 20.75 20.69
CA ARG A 134 18.54 20.34 20.23
C ARG A 134 17.44 21.34 20.57
N VAL A 135 17.61 22.18 21.59
CA VAL A 135 16.58 23.15 22.01
C VAL A 135 16.56 24.40 21.11
N GLY A 136 17.72 24.79 20.57
CA GLY A 136 17.83 25.93 19.64
C GLY A 136 17.17 25.68 18.28
N ASP A 137 17.36 24.48 17.73
CA ASP A 137 16.82 24.12 16.42
C ASP A 137 15.32 23.87 16.43
N LEU A 138 14.79 23.32 17.54
CA LEU A 138 13.34 23.12 17.71
C LEU A 138 12.59 24.46 17.78
N ALA A 139 13.15 25.46 18.46
CA ALA A 139 12.57 26.79 18.60
C ALA A 139 12.57 27.58 17.27
N ARG A 140 13.57 27.35 16.41
CA ARG A 140 13.66 27.97 15.08
C ARG A 140 12.69 27.32 14.09
N GLY A 141 12.60 25.99 14.09
CA GLY A 141 11.66 25.23 13.26
C GLY A 141 10.19 25.53 13.58
N ALA A 142 9.84 25.72 14.86
CA ALA A 142 8.48 26.12 15.24
C ALA A 142 8.15 27.55 14.74
N ARG A 143 9.08 28.51 14.84
CA ARG A 143 8.86 29.89 14.37
C ARG A 143 8.66 29.98 12.86
N ASP A 144 9.42 29.22 12.06
CA ASP A 144 9.26 29.26 10.60
C ASP A 144 7.97 28.55 10.13
N ALA A 145 7.52 27.50 10.84
CA ALA A 145 6.22 26.85 10.59
C ALA A 145 5.02 27.78 10.89
N PHE A 146 5.09 28.59 11.96
CA PHE A 146 4.07 29.59 12.27
C PHE A 146 4.15 30.86 11.39
N ALA A 147 5.27 31.10 10.71
CA ALA A 147 5.47 32.26 9.82
C ALA A 147 4.95 32.06 8.39
N GLY A 148 4.30 30.92 8.09
CA GLY A 148 3.77 30.63 6.76
C GLY A 148 4.84 30.48 5.66
N LYS A 149 6.10 30.28 6.05
CA LYS A 149 7.16 30.02 5.07
C LYS A 149 7.04 28.58 4.60
N SER A 150 6.96 28.40 3.28
CA SER A 150 7.03 27.09 2.65
C SER A 150 8.26 26.33 3.15
N PRO A 151 8.13 25.03 3.53
CA PRO A 151 9.29 24.21 3.91
C PRO A 151 10.23 23.95 2.73
N TYR A 152 9.84 24.37 1.52
CA TYR A 152 10.62 24.28 0.30
C TYR A 152 10.97 25.68 -0.19
N PRO A 153 12.26 26.04 -0.27
CA PRO A 153 12.69 27.32 -0.81
C PRO A 153 12.31 27.46 -2.30
N PRO A 154 11.97 28.67 -2.76
CA PRO A 154 11.64 28.90 -4.16
C PRO A 154 12.85 28.64 -5.06
N HIS A 155 12.60 28.09 -6.25
CA HIS A 155 13.60 27.78 -7.29
C HIS A 155 14.59 26.66 -6.98
N GLU A 156 14.40 25.92 -5.88
CA GLU A 156 15.17 24.70 -5.60
C GLU A 156 14.33 23.45 -5.92
N PRO A 157 14.92 22.40 -6.51
CA PRO A 157 14.25 21.13 -6.69
C PRO A 157 13.81 20.54 -5.34
N VAL A 158 12.55 20.14 -5.25
CA VAL A 158 12.04 19.51 -4.03
C VAL A 158 12.55 18.07 -3.96
N PRO A 159 13.26 17.68 -2.90
CA PRO A 159 13.78 16.32 -2.81
C PRO A 159 12.65 15.30 -2.64
N THR A 160 12.76 14.17 -3.32
CA THR A 160 11.80 13.06 -3.28
C THR A 160 12.44 11.82 -2.67
N VAL A 161 11.64 10.96 -2.05
CA VAL A 161 12.10 9.65 -1.55
C VAL A 161 12.44 8.73 -2.73
N ALA A 162 13.50 7.95 -2.61
CA ALA A 162 13.81 6.93 -3.60
C ALA A 162 12.77 5.81 -3.55
N ILE A 163 12.38 5.28 -4.71
CA ILE A 163 11.36 4.25 -4.86
C ILE A 163 11.97 2.99 -5.44
N THR A 164 11.59 1.82 -4.92
CA THR A 164 11.98 0.51 -5.44
C THR A 164 10.77 -0.34 -5.79
N THR A 165 10.92 -1.22 -6.77
CA THR A 165 9.91 -2.23 -7.12
C THR A 165 9.91 -3.35 -6.08
N VAL A 166 8.75 -3.69 -5.56
CA VAL A 166 8.56 -4.90 -4.74
C VAL A 166 8.01 -6.04 -5.58
N ALA A 167 6.97 -5.76 -6.36
CA ALA A 167 6.38 -6.73 -7.28
C ALA A 167 5.83 -6.00 -8.50
N GLU A 168 5.93 -6.63 -9.67
CA GLU A 168 5.45 -6.08 -10.93
C GLU A 168 4.68 -7.14 -11.73
N LEU A 169 3.54 -6.72 -12.28
CA LEU A 169 2.69 -7.51 -13.15
C LEU A 169 2.56 -6.78 -14.50
N PRO A 170 3.06 -7.38 -15.59
CA PRO A 170 3.03 -6.72 -16.89
C PRO A 170 1.60 -6.65 -17.45
N ARG A 171 1.34 -5.69 -18.35
CA ARG A 171 0.01 -5.45 -18.96
C ARG A 171 -0.72 -6.71 -19.44
N PRO A 172 -0.08 -7.72 -20.06
CA PRO A 172 -0.76 -8.94 -20.51
C PRO A 172 -1.38 -9.78 -19.38
N ARG A 173 -0.98 -9.56 -18.12
CA ARG A 173 -1.58 -10.22 -16.94
C ARG A 173 -2.84 -9.50 -16.45
N ILE A 174 -3.14 -8.30 -16.95
CA ILE A 174 -4.28 -7.47 -16.54
C ILE A 174 -5.43 -7.68 -17.52
N THR A 175 -6.55 -8.21 -17.06
CA THR A 175 -7.74 -8.45 -17.89
C THR A 175 -8.59 -7.20 -18.07
N GLY A 176 -8.61 -6.30 -17.08
CA GLY A 176 -9.28 -5.01 -17.21
C GLY A 176 -9.46 -4.27 -15.90
N ALA A 177 -9.97 -3.06 -16.01
CA ALA A 177 -10.38 -2.22 -14.89
C ALA A 177 -11.87 -1.85 -15.03
N ALA A 178 -12.63 -1.97 -13.95
CA ALA A 178 -14.07 -1.68 -13.95
C ALA A 178 -14.53 -1.18 -12.58
N LEU A 179 -15.70 -0.55 -12.53
CA LEU A 179 -16.39 -0.30 -11.27
C LEU A 179 -16.99 -1.61 -10.75
N ALA A 180 -16.88 -1.83 -9.45
CA ALA A 180 -17.52 -2.93 -8.77
C ALA A 180 -18.09 -2.47 -7.42
N GLU A 181 -19.06 -3.22 -6.91
CA GLU A 181 -19.51 -3.10 -5.52
C GLU A 181 -18.81 -4.15 -4.68
N ARG A 182 -18.10 -3.72 -3.63
CA ARG A 182 -17.47 -4.61 -2.65
C ARG A 182 -18.27 -4.59 -1.36
N LYS A 183 -18.67 -5.77 -0.88
CA LYS A 183 -19.14 -5.93 0.50
C LYS A 183 -17.97 -5.78 1.45
N LEU A 184 -18.14 -4.95 2.47
CA LEU A 184 -17.15 -4.72 3.51
C LEU A 184 -17.42 -5.66 4.71
N PRO A 185 -16.42 -5.88 5.59
CA PRO A 185 -16.61 -6.67 6.79
C PRO A 185 -17.80 -6.18 7.63
N ARG A 186 -18.42 -7.10 8.40
CA ARG A 186 -19.50 -6.74 9.32
C ARG A 186 -19.05 -5.63 10.27
N GLY A 187 -19.89 -4.61 10.44
CA GLY A 187 -19.58 -3.43 11.26
C GLY A 187 -18.98 -2.25 10.48
N SER A 188 -18.60 -2.42 9.21
CA SER A 188 -18.25 -1.30 8.34
C SER A 188 -19.48 -0.47 7.97
N VAL A 189 -19.35 0.85 8.03
CA VAL A 189 -20.36 1.81 7.57
C VAL A 189 -19.73 2.71 6.50
N PRO A 190 -20.21 2.66 5.24
CA PRO A 190 -21.27 1.80 4.71
C PRO A 190 -20.87 0.31 4.65
N GLY A 191 -21.86 -0.59 4.61
CA GLY A 191 -21.63 -2.06 4.53
C GLY A 191 -21.14 -2.54 3.16
N SER A 192 -21.20 -1.68 2.14
CA SER A 192 -20.57 -1.88 0.84
C SER A 192 -19.93 -0.58 0.34
N ALA A 193 -18.97 -0.70 -0.56
CA ALA A 193 -18.34 0.43 -1.21
C ALA A 193 -18.19 0.19 -2.71
N THR A 194 -18.44 1.23 -3.49
CA THR A 194 -18.05 1.28 -4.90
C THR A 194 -16.53 1.39 -4.98
N VAL A 195 -15.92 0.48 -5.74
CA VAL A 195 -14.46 0.36 -5.89
C VAL A 195 -14.05 0.37 -7.36
N LEU A 196 -12.83 0.77 -7.63
CA LEU A 196 -12.16 0.45 -8.89
C LEU A 196 -11.54 -0.94 -8.75
N ARG A 197 -12.07 -1.90 -9.49
CA ARG A 197 -11.54 -3.27 -9.57
C ARG A 197 -10.58 -3.39 -10.74
N VAL A 198 -9.35 -3.79 -10.47
CA VAL A 198 -8.39 -4.25 -11.48
C VAL A 198 -8.32 -5.77 -11.39
N SER A 199 -8.69 -6.44 -12.49
CA SER A 199 -8.73 -7.91 -12.57
C SER A 199 -7.53 -8.45 -13.34
N LEU A 200 -7.08 -9.64 -12.94
CA LEU A 200 -5.96 -10.35 -13.55
C LEU A 200 -6.42 -11.63 -14.26
N VAL A 201 -5.53 -12.21 -15.06
CA VAL A 201 -5.80 -13.39 -15.90
C VAL A 201 -6.12 -14.67 -15.13
N ASP A 202 -5.69 -14.77 -13.87
CA ASP A 202 -5.94 -15.93 -13.01
C ASP A 202 -7.20 -15.77 -12.14
N GLY A 203 -8.00 -14.72 -12.38
CA GLY A 203 -9.19 -14.38 -11.61
C GLY A 203 -8.91 -13.68 -10.28
N SER A 204 -7.64 -13.44 -9.92
CA SER A 204 -7.27 -12.59 -8.80
C SER A 204 -7.26 -11.10 -9.20
N GLY A 205 -7.12 -10.21 -8.23
CA GLY A 205 -7.04 -8.78 -8.51
C GLY A 205 -7.04 -7.92 -7.26
N VAL A 206 -7.25 -6.63 -7.49
CA VAL A 206 -7.24 -5.59 -6.46
C VAL A 206 -8.43 -4.67 -6.63
N ASP A 207 -9.04 -4.32 -5.50
CA ASP A 207 -10.09 -3.33 -5.40
C ASP A 207 -9.55 -2.09 -4.67
N VAL A 208 -9.54 -0.95 -5.35
CA VAL A 208 -9.15 0.33 -4.77
C VAL A 208 -10.40 1.08 -4.31
N LEU A 209 -10.46 1.36 -3.01
CA LEU A 209 -11.64 1.99 -2.40
C LEU A 209 -11.57 3.50 -2.57
N ALA A 210 -12.65 4.05 -3.10
CA ALA A 210 -12.81 5.49 -3.28
C ALA A 210 -13.27 6.22 -1.99
N LYS A 211 -12.86 5.74 -0.80
CA LYS A 211 -13.17 6.28 0.54
C LYS A 211 -14.63 6.77 0.70
N GLY A 212 -15.59 5.99 0.22
CA GLY A 212 -17.03 6.29 0.36
C GLY A 212 -17.59 7.34 -0.62
N ARG A 213 -16.85 7.72 -1.67
CA ARG A 213 -17.32 8.64 -2.72
C ARG A 213 -17.45 7.91 -4.06
N PRO A 214 -18.66 7.53 -4.50
CA PRO A 214 -18.86 6.82 -5.77
C PRO A 214 -18.32 7.59 -6.99
N GLU A 215 -18.46 8.91 -6.99
CA GLU A 215 -17.90 9.77 -8.04
C GLU A 215 -16.37 9.68 -8.14
N ALA A 216 -15.68 9.46 -7.03
CA ALA A 216 -14.23 9.30 -7.06
C ALA A 216 -13.83 7.97 -7.71
N ALA A 217 -14.62 6.90 -7.53
CA ALA A 217 -14.39 5.64 -8.25
C ALA A 217 -14.57 5.82 -9.77
N GLN A 218 -15.60 6.57 -10.19
CA GLN A 218 -15.83 6.90 -11.60
C GLN A 218 -14.67 7.70 -12.20
N ARG A 219 -14.13 8.69 -11.47
CA ARG A 219 -12.94 9.45 -11.90
C ARG A 219 -11.72 8.55 -12.03
N LEU A 220 -11.51 7.63 -11.09
CA LEU A 220 -10.42 6.65 -11.18
C LEU A 220 -10.58 5.75 -12.41
N LEU A 221 -11.79 5.29 -12.71
CA LEU A 221 -12.04 4.50 -13.93
C LEU A 221 -11.75 5.31 -15.20
N ALA A 222 -12.14 6.59 -15.23
CA ALA A 222 -11.86 7.46 -16.37
C ALA A 222 -10.35 7.67 -16.59
N LEU A 223 -9.58 7.81 -15.50
CA LEU A 223 -8.12 7.93 -15.58
C LEU A 223 -7.43 6.65 -16.07
N VAL A 224 -7.94 5.49 -15.69
CA VAL A 224 -7.34 4.19 -16.06
C VAL A 224 -7.65 3.76 -17.49
N ASN A 225 -8.70 4.33 -18.09
CA ASN A 225 -9.11 4.07 -19.48
C ASN A 225 -8.77 5.21 -20.45
N ALA A 226 -8.04 6.24 -20.00
CA ALA A 226 -7.56 7.33 -20.84
C ALA A 226 -6.34 6.90 -21.67
#